data_AF-A0A2K3KUD9-F1
#
_entry.id   AF-A0A2K3KUD9-F1
#
_cell.length_a   1.000
_cell.length_b   1.000
_cell.length_c   1.000
_cell.angle_alpha   90.00
_cell.angle_beta   90.00
_cell.angle_gamma   90.00
#
_symmetry.space_group_name_H-M   'P 1'
#
loop_
_entity.id
_entity.type
_entity.pdbx_description
1 polymer ?
#
loop_
_entity_poly.entity_id
_entity_poly.type
_entity_poly.pdbx_seq_one_letter_code
_entity_poly.pdbx_strand_id
1 'polypeptide(L)'
;MFLDYDGTLSPIVDDPDRAFMSESMRKTVRQLARCFPTAIVTGRCIDKVYNFVRLAELYYAGSHGMDIKGPTKESKYNKNKKAEEILFQPAREFVPMINE
;
A
#
# COMPACT_ATOMS: atom_id res chain seq x y z
N MET A 1 -8.72 -6.96 3.79
CA MET A 1 -9.37 -5.79 3.18
C MET A 1 -8.45 -5.22 2.11
N PHE A 2 -8.97 -4.89 0.95
CA PHE A 2 -8.26 -4.16 -0.10
C PHE A 2 -8.91 -2.78 -0.24
N LEU A 3 -8.11 -1.73 -0.23
CA LEU A 3 -8.58 -0.35 -0.22
C LEU A 3 -7.88 0.43 -1.32
N ASP A 4 -8.64 1.18 -2.11
CA ASP A 4 -8.08 2.20 -2.99
C ASP A 4 -7.64 3.43 -2.20
N TYR A 5 -6.79 4.28 -2.78
CA TYR A 5 -6.29 5.49 -2.14
C TYR A 5 -7.04 6.75 -2.59
N ASP A 6 -6.83 7.19 -3.83
CA ASP A 6 -7.31 8.47 -4.35
C ASP A 6 -8.82 8.44 -4.58
N GLY A 7 -9.56 9.36 -3.96
CA GLY A 7 -11.02 9.37 -3.99
C GLY A 7 -11.69 8.33 -3.09
N THR A 8 -10.91 7.52 -2.36
CA THR A 8 -11.42 6.54 -1.38
C THR A 8 -10.97 6.87 0.04
N LEU A 9 -9.66 6.85 0.30
CA LEU A 9 -9.07 7.18 1.60
C LEU A 9 -8.59 8.62 1.69
N SER A 10 -8.35 9.25 0.54
CA SER A 10 -8.11 10.68 0.39
C SER A 10 -9.18 11.30 -0.53
N PRO A 11 -9.47 12.61 -0.39
CA PRO A 11 -10.36 13.29 -1.31
C PRO A 11 -9.74 13.37 -2.72
N ILE A 12 -10.60 13.43 -3.75
CA ILE A 12 -10.17 13.82 -5.09
C ILE A 12 -9.79 15.31 -5.05
N VAL A 13 -8.61 15.65 -5.53
CA VAL A 13 -8.04 17.00 -5.52
C VAL A 13 -7.40 17.32 -6.87
N ASP A 14 -7.33 18.59 -7.22
CA ASP A 14 -6.73 19.04 -8.49
C ASP A 14 -5.22 18.81 -8.55
N ASP A 15 -4.54 18.96 -7.40
CA ASP A 15 -3.11 18.68 -7.25
C ASP A 15 -2.93 17.30 -6.59
N PRO A 16 -2.50 16.26 -7.35
CA PRO A 16 -2.31 14.91 -6.82
C PRO A 16 -1.30 14.85 -5.67
N ASP A 17 -0.39 15.82 -5.52
CA ASP A 17 0.58 15.83 -4.42
C ASP A 17 0.00 16.32 -3.10
N ARG A 18 -1.26 16.77 -3.13
CA ARG A 18 -2.02 17.25 -1.97
C ARG A 18 -3.16 16.33 -1.55
N ALA A 19 -3.24 15.13 -2.13
CA ALA A 19 -4.27 14.12 -1.85
C ALA A 19 -4.04 13.42 -0.51
N PHE A 20 -3.98 14.17 0.59
CA PHE A 20 -3.67 13.62 1.91
C PHE A 20 -4.90 12.97 2.56
N MET A 21 -4.68 11.79 3.18
CA MET A 21 -5.68 11.20 4.07
C MET A 21 -5.73 11.96 5.40
N SER A 22 -6.92 12.06 6.00
CA SER A 22 -7.06 12.67 7.33
C SER A 22 -6.45 11.78 8.42
N GLU A 23 -6.06 12.41 9.54
CA GLU A 23 -5.59 11.67 10.72
C GLU A 23 -6.66 10.71 11.29
N SER A 24 -7.94 11.07 11.20
CA SER A 24 -9.03 10.18 11.61
C SER A 24 -9.11 8.94 10.71
N MET A 25 -9.02 9.12 9.37
CA MET A 25 -9.01 8.01 8.43
C MET A 25 -7.80 7.09 8.67
N ARG A 26 -6.62 7.68 8.88
CA ARG A 26 -5.40 6.91 9.19
C ARG A 26 -5.57 6.04 10.43
N LYS A 27 -6.17 6.58 11.50
CA LYS A 27 -6.48 5.81 12.72
C LYS A 27 -7.45 4.67 12.43
N THR A 28 -8.50 4.90 11.64
CA THR A 28 -9.48 3.88 11.25
C THR A 28 -8.81 2.75 10.46
N VAL A 29 -8.00 3.06 9.45
CA VAL A 29 -7.28 2.05 8.66
C VAL A 29 -6.31 1.25 9.54
N ARG A 30 -5.60 1.90 10.46
CA ARG A 30 -4.74 1.21 11.44
C ARG A 30 -5.53 0.25 12.35
N GLN A 31 -6.72 0.66 12.80
CA GLN A 31 -7.58 -0.23 13.59
C GLN A 31 -8.06 -1.41 12.77
N LEU A 32 -8.46 -1.19 11.51
CA LEU A 32 -8.87 -2.24 10.59
C LEU A 32 -7.75 -3.27 10.36
N ALA A 33 -6.51 -2.79 10.18
CA ALA A 33 -5.33 -3.64 10.00
C ALA A 33 -5.00 -4.54 11.20
N ARG A 34 -5.48 -4.18 12.40
CA ARG A 34 -5.36 -5.02 13.60
C ARG A 34 -6.39 -6.14 13.66
N CYS A 35 -7.47 -6.03 12.88
CA CYS A 35 -8.57 -7.00 12.81
C CYS A 35 -8.46 -7.90 11.59
N PHE A 36 -7.88 -7.42 10.48
CA PHE A 36 -7.73 -8.21 9.25
C PHE A 36 -6.47 -7.79 8.49
N PRO A 37 -5.82 -8.72 7.74
CA PRO A 37 -4.82 -8.34 6.75
C PRO A 37 -5.39 -7.27 5.80
N THR A 38 -4.69 -6.13 5.70
CA THR A 38 -5.18 -4.96 4.98
C THR A 38 -4.11 -4.47 4.01
N ALA A 39 -4.55 -4.16 2.78
CA ALA A 39 -3.70 -3.69 1.71
C ALA A 39 -4.25 -2.39 1.11
N ILE A 40 -3.36 -1.45 0.79
CA ILE A 40 -3.64 -0.33 -0.10
C ILE A 40 -3.32 -0.78 -1.52
N VAL A 41 -4.29 -0.69 -2.43
CA VAL A 41 -4.13 -1.01 -3.86
C VAL A 41 -4.35 0.28 -4.63
N THR A 42 -3.32 0.78 -5.31
CA THR A 42 -3.36 2.12 -5.91
C THR A 42 -2.59 2.18 -7.21
N GLY A 43 -2.94 3.15 -8.06
CA GLY A 43 -2.16 3.51 -9.23
C GLY A 43 -0.84 4.21 -8.89
N ARG A 44 -0.72 4.81 -7.71
CA ARG A 44 0.52 5.50 -7.27
C ARG A 44 1.65 4.50 -7.02
N CYS A 45 2.89 4.93 -7.24
CA CYS A 45 4.04 4.14 -6.80
C CYS A 45 4.05 3.99 -5.27
N ILE A 46 4.66 2.90 -4.78
CA ILE A 46 4.65 2.54 -3.36
C ILE A 46 5.22 3.67 -2.49
N ASP A 47 6.34 4.27 -2.89
CA ASP A 47 7.00 5.31 -2.09
C ASP A 47 6.10 6.53 -1.89
N LYS A 48 5.37 6.94 -2.94
CA LYS A 48 4.46 8.09 -2.88
C LYS A 48 3.29 7.82 -1.94
N VAL A 49 2.59 6.70 -2.11
CA VAL A 49 1.45 6.36 -1.26
C VAL A 49 1.87 6.07 0.18
N TYR A 50 3.03 5.45 0.38
CA TYR A 50 3.57 5.20 1.72
C TYR A 50 3.86 6.51 2.46
N ASN A 51 4.40 7.52 1.76
CA ASN A 51 4.65 8.84 2.34
C ASN A 51 3.38 9.55 2.79
N PHE A 52 2.24 9.27 2.17
CA PHE A 52 0.95 9.82 2.57
C PHE A 52 0.25 9.00 3.66
N VAL A 53 0.30 7.67 3.57
CA VAL A 53 -0.41 6.77 4.51
C VAL A 53 0.37 6.57 5.80
N ARG A 54 1.68 6.32 5.71
CA ARG A 54 2.62 6.13 6.84
C ARG A 54 2.22 5.03 7.84
N LEU A 55 1.65 3.94 7.33
CA LEU A 55 1.29 2.75 8.12
C LEU A 55 2.17 1.57 7.68
N ALA A 56 3.08 1.13 8.55
CA ALA A 56 4.05 0.08 8.25
C ALA A 56 3.48 -1.34 8.42
N GLU A 57 2.30 -1.44 9.03
CA GLU A 57 1.55 -2.67 9.26
C GLU A 57 0.65 -3.10 8.08
N LEU A 58 0.62 -2.32 6.99
CA LEU A 58 -0.16 -2.59 5.79
C LEU A 58 0.66 -3.23 4.68
N TYR A 59 -0.03 -3.95 3.80
CA TYR A 59 0.48 -4.26 2.46
C TYR A 59 0.24 -3.06 1.53
N TYR A 60 1.11 -2.88 0.55
CA TYR A 60 0.97 -1.86 -0.49
C TYR A 60 1.14 -2.51 -1.86
N ALA A 61 0.13 -2.44 -2.71
CA ALA A 61 0.21 -2.74 -4.12
C ALA A 61 0.15 -1.40 -4.88
N GLY A 62 1.31 -0.93 -5.33
CA GLY A 62 1.47 0.33 -6.06
C GLY A 62 1.67 0.10 -7.55
N SER A 63 1.77 1.20 -8.31
CA SER A 63 2.02 1.18 -9.76
C SER A 63 0.97 0.32 -10.49
N HIS A 64 -0.30 0.42 -10.09
CA HIS A 64 -1.40 -0.44 -10.57
C HIS A 64 -1.19 -1.95 -10.33
N GLY A 65 -0.46 -2.31 -9.27
CA GLY A 65 -0.17 -3.69 -8.88
C GLY A 65 1.13 -4.25 -9.45
N MET A 66 1.93 -3.46 -10.17
CA MET A 66 3.25 -3.88 -10.66
C MET A 66 4.27 -4.07 -9.54
N ASP A 67 4.09 -3.34 -8.43
CA ASP A 67 4.94 -3.44 -7.25
C ASP A 67 4.08 -3.78 -6.04
N ILE A 68 4.49 -4.80 -5.26
CA ILE A 68 3.83 -5.19 -4.02
C ILE A 68 4.85 -5.22 -2.90
N LYS A 69 4.58 -4.44 -1.85
CA LYS A 69 5.37 -4.37 -0.62
C LYS A 69 4.59 -4.91 0.58
N GLY A 70 5.19 -5.82 1.33
CA GLY A 70 4.64 -6.34 2.57
C GLY A 70 4.87 -5.41 3.78
N PRO A 71 4.16 -5.63 4.88
CA PRO A 71 4.33 -4.86 6.10
C PRO A 71 5.70 -5.13 6.74
N THR A 72 6.33 -4.07 7.26
CA THR A 72 7.62 -4.14 7.97
C THR A 72 7.47 -4.14 9.48
N LYS A 73 6.25 -3.94 10.00
CA LYS A 73 5.92 -4.10 11.42
C LYS A 73 4.99 -5.28 11.62
N GLU A 74 5.24 -6.00 12.71
CA GLU A 74 4.40 -7.12 13.13
C GLU A 74 2.96 -6.66 13.39
N SER A 75 2.01 -7.49 12.98
CA SER A 75 0.60 -7.39 13.35
C SER A 75 0.14 -8.71 13.96
N LYS A 76 -1.05 -8.72 14.59
CA LYS A 76 -1.64 -9.94 15.15
C LYS A 76 -1.73 -11.09 14.11
N TYR A 77 -1.82 -10.75 12.84
CA TYR A 77 -1.94 -11.67 11.71
C TYR A 77 -0.61 -11.98 11.01
N ASN A 78 0.49 -11.36 11.43
CA ASN A 78 1.81 -11.50 10.81
C ASN A 78 2.91 -11.82 11.84
N LYS A 79 2.58 -12.62 12.86
CA LYS A 79 3.49 -12.96 13.97
C LYS A 79 4.65 -13.90 13.60
N ASN A 80 4.59 -14.58 12.44
CA ASN A 80 5.47 -15.71 12.12
C ASN A 80 6.37 -15.50 10.89
N LYS A 81 6.29 -14.36 10.21
CA LYS A 81 7.27 -14.02 9.17
C LYS A 81 8.25 -13.05 9.80
N LYS A 82 9.54 -13.42 9.86
CA LYS A 82 10.61 -12.42 10.02
C LYS A 82 10.23 -11.25 9.10
N ALA A 83 10.31 -10.03 9.61
CA ALA A 83 10.05 -8.81 8.84
C ALA A 83 11.11 -8.61 7.74
N GLU A 84 11.33 -9.61 6.90
CA GLU A 84 11.99 -9.49 5.62
C GLU A 84 11.08 -8.65 4.75
N GLU A 85 11.68 -7.66 4.12
CA GLU A 85 11.01 -6.74 3.22
C GLU A 85 10.48 -7.54 2.03
N ILE A 86 9.21 -7.95 2.09
CA ILE A 86 8.55 -8.60 0.96
C ILE A 86 8.42 -7.53 -0.11
N LEU A 87 9.27 -7.61 -1.13
CA LEU A 87 9.13 -6.88 -2.38
C LEU A 87 8.83 -7.90 -3.47
N PHE A 88 7.65 -7.82 -4.05
CA PHE A 88 7.22 -8.66 -5.15
C PHE A 88 6.87 -7.79 -6.35
N GLN A 89 7.41 -8.13 -7.52
CA GLN A 89 7.24 -7.35 -8.74
C GLN A 89 6.79 -8.28 -9.88
N PRO A 90 5.49 -8.62 -9.95
CA PRO A 90 4.97 -9.59 -10.93
C PRO A 90 5.35 -9.25 -12.38
N ALA A 91 5.40 -7.96 -12.70
CA ALA A 91 5.71 -7.50 -14.05
C ALA A 91 7.16 -7.80 -14.50
N ARG A 92 8.09 -8.10 -13.57
CA ARG A 92 9.48 -8.39 -13.92
C ARG A 92 9.63 -9.61 -14.83
N GLU A 93 8.75 -10.59 -14.69
CA GLU A 93 8.75 -11.81 -15.52
C GLU A 93 8.45 -11.51 -17.00
N PHE A 94 7.83 -10.36 -17.28
CA PHE A 94 7.44 -9.92 -18.63
C PHE A 94 8.40 -8.90 -19.25
N VAL A 95 9.46 -8.49 -18.54
CA VAL A 95 10.47 -7.56 -19.05
C VAL A 95 11.09 -8.00 -20.39
N PRO A 96 11.39 -9.29 -20.62
CA PRO A 96 11.89 -9.74 -21.93
C PRO A 96 10.93 -9.43 -23.09
N MET A 97 9.61 -9.53 -22.87
CA MET A 97 8.58 -9.31 -23.90
C MET A 97 8.34 -7.82 -24.21
N ILE A 98 8.61 -6.93 -23.25
CA ILE A 98 8.41 -5.47 -23.41
C ILE A 98 9.56 -4.83 -24.22
N ASN A 99 10.73 -5.44 -24.20
CA ASN A 99 11.94 -4.92 -24.85
C ASN A 99 12.16 -5.47 -26.28
N GLU A 100 11.23 -6.29 -26.78
CA GLU A 100 11.15 -6.70 -28.20
C GLU A 100 10.36 -5.68 -29.02
#